data_AF-A0A3S3QHN4-F1
#
_entry.id   AF-A0A3S3QHN4-F1
#
_cell.length_a   1.000
_cell.length_b   1.000
_cell.length_c   1.000
_cell.angle_alpha   90.00
_cell.angle_beta   90.00
_cell.angle_gamma   90.00
#
_symmetry.space_group_name_H-M   'P 1'
#
loop_
_entity.id
_entity.type
_entity.pdbx_description
1 polymer ?
#
loop_
_entity_poly.entity_id
_entity_poly.type
_entity_poly.pdbx_seq_one_letter_code
_entity_poly.pdbx_strand_id
1 'polypeptide(L)'
;MKRELFPIDSVITALEQEVVDYAVPVVDLIAAQTKDPLKVLLATILSARTKDEVTAAAAKRLFSKVDSLEALEGLSLEELEKTIYPVGFFRNKAKYLAALPAVLKREFNGRVPDTVEELVKLPGVGRKTANLVVAVAFNKPAICVDTHVHRIMNLWGYVETTTPLQTETALRAKLPEKYWITVNSLLVAFGQGTCKPRAPHCDRCVIVKDCPQLGITPRKTAEKKRKNSSSAQKFISWNVNGLRAVLKKGFLDILHELDADIFAVQEIKAMPDQLPDEVKNIPGYTAYWYPAQKKGYSGTAVFTRKTPKDVVYGLGKEAFDREGRVLTLEFDDFYFITAYFPNSQHGLKRLQYKQDFNKEILHYMDQLAKKKSVVLCGDLNVAHKEIDLANPKANVKNPGFCPEERAWMDEVIRAGYVDTFRLFNQEPEQYTWWSYRFHARAKNIGWRIDYFVVDPAGRDRV
;
A
#
# COMPACT_ATOMS: atom_id res chain seq x y z
N MET A 1 25.69 -28.52 22.31
CA MET A 1 25.69 -27.75 21.04
C MET A 1 26.04 -26.31 21.34
N LYS A 2 27.20 -25.82 20.89
CA LYS A 2 27.49 -24.37 20.91
C LYS A 2 26.46 -23.70 20.00
N ARG A 3 25.62 -22.79 20.52
CA ARG A 3 24.82 -21.90 19.65
C ARG A 3 25.85 -21.14 18.80
N GLU A 4 25.82 -21.32 17.48
CA GLU A 4 26.61 -20.48 16.58
C GLU A 4 26.28 -19.01 16.89
N LEU A 5 27.31 -18.18 17.01
CA LEU A 5 27.12 -16.75 17.26
C LEU A 5 26.38 -16.14 16.06
N PHE A 6 25.32 -15.40 16.33
CA PHE A 6 24.58 -14.66 15.30
C PHE A 6 25.55 -13.75 14.51
N PRO A 7 25.62 -13.86 13.17
CA PRO A 7 26.65 -13.21 12.37
C PRO A 7 26.30 -11.74 12.11
N ILE A 8 26.45 -10.91 13.16
CA ILE A 8 25.95 -9.52 13.15
C ILE A 8 26.57 -8.66 12.05
N ASP A 9 27.86 -8.83 11.75
CA ASP A 9 28.56 -8.04 10.73
C ASP A 9 27.98 -8.29 9.33
N SER A 10 27.84 -9.56 8.92
CA SER A 10 27.30 -9.92 7.61
C SER A 10 25.82 -9.56 7.49
N VAL A 11 25.05 -9.73 8.57
CA VAL A 11 23.65 -9.33 8.63
C VAL A 11 23.50 -7.82 8.44
N ILE A 12 24.28 -7.01 9.16
CA ILE A 12 24.20 -5.54 9.00
C ILE A 12 24.59 -5.13 7.59
N THR A 13 25.65 -5.69 7.00
CA THR A 13 26.02 -5.39 5.61
C THR A 13 24.93 -5.76 4.59
N ALA A 14 24.27 -6.91 4.74
CA ALA A 14 23.16 -7.29 3.87
C ALA A 14 21.97 -6.34 4.02
N LEU A 15 21.69 -5.88 5.24
CA LEU A 15 20.61 -4.93 5.49
C LEU A 15 20.93 -3.54 4.96
N GLU A 16 22.17 -3.08 5.07
CA GLU A 16 22.60 -1.78 4.50
C GLU A 16 22.33 -1.73 2.99
N GLN A 17 22.53 -2.84 2.27
CA GLN A 17 22.21 -2.97 0.85
C GLN A 17 20.69 -3.03 0.58
N GLU A 18 19.94 -3.76 1.39
CA GLU A 18 18.48 -3.89 1.26
C GLU A 18 17.76 -2.54 1.44
N VAL A 19 18.19 -1.73 2.41
CA VAL A 19 17.47 -0.50 2.78
C VAL A 19 17.90 0.73 1.99
N VAL A 20 18.83 0.61 1.02
CA VAL A 20 19.31 1.76 0.22
C VAL A 20 18.15 2.51 -0.44
N ASP A 21 17.17 1.78 -0.97
CA ASP A 21 16.02 2.35 -1.68
C ASP A 21 14.81 2.62 -0.75
N TYR A 22 14.96 2.41 0.55
CA TYR A 22 13.88 2.56 1.51
C TYR A 22 13.77 4.02 1.95
N ALA A 23 12.58 4.41 2.43
CA ALA A 23 12.40 5.74 2.98
C ALA A 23 13.27 5.93 4.23
N VAL A 24 14.13 6.95 4.20
CA VAL A 24 14.94 7.35 5.36
C VAL A 24 14.01 7.86 6.47
N PRO A 25 14.23 7.46 7.74
CA PRO A 25 13.42 7.96 8.85
C PRO A 25 13.41 9.48 8.94
N VAL A 26 12.28 10.06 9.33
CA VAL A 26 12.07 11.51 9.29
C VAL A 26 13.09 12.33 10.10
N VAL A 27 13.56 11.80 11.23
CA VAL A 27 14.50 12.52 12.12
C VAL A 27 15.88 12.59 11.48
N ASP A 28 16.36 11.49 10.90
CA ASP A 28 17.61 11.43 10.14
C ASP A 28 17.57 12.41 8.94
N LEU A 29 16.44 12.44 8.23
CA LEU A 29 16.24 13.39 7.12
C LEU A 29 16.32 14.84 7.59
N ILE A 30 15.67 15.18 8.71
CA ILE A 30 15.71 16.53 9.28
C ILE A 30 17.12 16.89 9.71
N ALA A 31 17.85 15.97 10.36
CA ALA A 31 19.22 16.22 10.78
C ALA A 31 20.17 16.49 9.61
N ALA A 32 20.05 15.72 8.53
CA ALA A 32 20.82 15.94 7.30
C ALA A 32 20.52 17.31 6.65
N GLN A 33 19.25 17.74 6.70
CA GLN A 33 18.79 18.99 6.09
C GLN A 33 19.15 20.24 6.93
N THR A 34 19.05 20.16 8.25
CA THR A 34 19.17 21.34 9.12
C THR A 34 20.55 21.47 9.75
N LYS A 35 21.22 20.34 10.05
CA LYS A 35 22.45 20.29 10.86
C LYS A 35 22.35 21.09 12.17
N ASP A 36 21.13 21.15 12.74
CA ASP A 36 20.79 21.97 13.90
C ASP A 36 20.25 21.09 15.03
N PRO A 37 20.99 20.96 16.15
CA PRO A 37 20.57 20.15 17.29
C PRO A 37 19.22 20.54 17.90
N LEU A 38 18.84 21.82 17.88
CA LEU A 38 17.53 22.25 18.37
C LEU A 38 16.42 21.68 17.49
N LYS A 39 16.55 21.80 16.17
CA LYS A 39 15.56 21.24 15.23
C LYS A 39 15.49 19.72 15.31
N VAL A 40 16.62 19.03 15.48
CA VAL A 40 16.63 17.57 15.67
C VAL A 40 15.93 17.18 16.98
N LEU A 41 16.18 17.89 18.09
CA LEU A 41 15.50 17.66 19.36
C LEU A 41 13.99 17.85 19.23
N LEU A 42 13.55 18.96 18.65
CA LEU A 42 12.14 19.28 18.42
C LEU A 42 11.47 18.20 17.54
N ALA A 43 12.09 17.84 16.42
CA ALA A 43 11.60 16.78 15.54
C ALA A 43 11.49 15.43 16.26
N THR A 44 12.47 15.10 17.10
CA THR A 44 12.48 13.84 17.85
C THR A 44 11.32 13.78 18.85
N ILE A 45 11.05 14.88 19.58
CA ILE A 45 9.89 14.98 20.49
C ILE A 45 8.58 14.80 19.71
N LEU A 46 8.45 15.41 18.52
CA LEU A 46 7.27 15.27 17.67
C LEU A 46 7.09 13.84 17.14
N SER A 47 8.19 13.17 16.77
CA SER A 47 8.20 11.82 16.20
C SER A 47 7.68 10.74 17.16
N ALA A 48 7.79 10.96 18.47
CA ALA A 48 7.41 9.97 19.48
C ALA A 48 5.94 9.57 19.35
N ARG A 49 5.66 8.32 18.94
CA ARG A 49 4.29 7.80 18.67
C ARG A 49 3.52 8.59 17.61
N THR A 50 4.22 9.09 16.59
CA THR A 50 3.65 9.79 15.44
C THR A 50 4.23 9.20 14.17
N LYS A 51 3.43 9.08 13.11
CA LYS A 51 3.93 8.64 11.79
C LYS A 51 4.91 9.67 11.20
N ASP A 52 5.82 9.20 10.38
CA ASP A 52 6.88 10.02 9.77
C ASP A 52 6.30 11.16 8.92
N GLU A 53 5.27 10.90 8.11
CA GLU A 53 4.68 11.94 7.24
C GLU A 53 3.99 13.05 8.05
N VAL A 54 3.35 12.68 9.16
CA VAL A 54 2.71 13.63 10.08
C VAL A 54 3.78 14.45 10.82
N THR A 55 4.86 13.79 11.24
CA THR A 55 6.00 14.44 11.90
C THR A 55 6.68 15.42 10.95
N ALA A 56 6.95 15.02 9.71
CA ALA A 56 7.57 15.87 8.68
C ALA A 56 6.74 17.13 8.42
N ALA A 57 5.42 16.97 8.23
CA ALA A 57 4.52 18.09 7.99
C ALA A 57 4.46 19.04 9.20
N ALA A 58 4.43 18.51 10.42
CA ALA A 58 4.41 19.32 11.64
C ALA A 58 5.75 20.02 11.89
N ALA A 59 6.87 19.33 11.72
CA ALA A 59 8.21 19.90 11.83
C ALA A 59 8.41 21.05 10.83
N LYS A 60 7.98 20.88 9.58
CA LYS A 60 8.03 21.95 8.57
C LYS A 60 7.27 23.21 9.00
N ARG A 61 6.05 23.06 9.54
CA ARG A 61 5.28 24.21 10.05
C ARG A 61 5.93 24.84 11.27
N LEU A 62 6.42 24.02 12.19
CA LEU A 62 7.10 24.51 13.39
C LEU A 62 8.36 25.30 13.02
N PHE A 63 9.22 24.75 12.16
CA PHE A 63 10.48 25.38 11.75
C PHE A 63 10.30 26.60 10.85
N SER A 64 9.11 26.80 10.26
CA SER A 64 8.78 28.07 9.60
C SER A 64 8.55 29.22 10.58
N LYS A 65 8.34 28.91 11.86
CA LYS A 65 8.13 29.88 12.95
C LYS A 65 9.25 29.90 13.98
N VAL A 66 10.00 28.79 14.09
CA VAL A 66 11.02 28.56 15.11
C VAL A 66 12.36 28.31 14.44
N ASP A 67 13.20 29.34 14.41
CA ASP A 67 14.58 29.31 13.94
C ASP A 67 15.62 29.40 15.07
N SER A 68 15.16 29.74 16.28
CA SER A 68 15.97 30.01 17.47
C SER A 68 15.21 29.60 18.74
N LEU A 69 15.92 29.54 19.87
CA LEU A 69 15.30 29.20 21.15
C LEU A 69 14.35 30.31 21.62
N GLU A 70 14.68 31.56 21.32
CA GLU A 70 13.88 32.75 21.59
C GLU A 70 12.58 32.75 20.79
N ALA A 71 12.64 32.36 19.51
CA ALA A 71 11.44 32.21 18.68
C ALA A 71 10.50 31.12 19.22
N LEU A 72 11.04 30.03 19.78
CA LEU A 72 10.23 29.00 20.43
C LEU A 72 9.53 29.53 21.70
N GLU A 73 10.24 30.32 22.51
CA GLU A 73 9.72 30.93 23.74
C GLU A 73 8.61 31.96 23.47
N GLY A 74 8.68 32.65 22.33
CA GLY A 74 7.68 33.63 21.92
C GLY A 74 6.32 33.05 21.49
N LEU A 75 6.22 31.73 21.28
CA LEU A 75 4.95 31.09 20.86
C LEU A 75 4.06 30.76 22.06
N SER A 76 2.80 31.16 21.98
CA SER A 76 1.80 30.74 22.97
C SER A 76 1.51 29.23 22.89
N LEU A 77 0.99 28.66 23.99
CA LEU A 77 0.61 27.25 24.04
C LEU A 77 -0.42 26.89 22.94
N GLU A 78 -1.40 27.75 22.70
CA GLU A 78 -2.42 27.57 21.67
C GLU A 78 -1.81 27.55 20.26
N GLU A 79 -0.87 28.46 19.99
CA GLU A 79 -0.16 28.49 18.70
C GLU A 79 0.70 27.25 18.51
N LEU A 80 1.37 26.76 19.55
CA LEU A 80 2.12 25.51 19.50
C LEU A 80 1.18 24.34 19.17
N GLU A 81 0.06 24.19 19.90
CA GLU A 81 -0.92 23.14 19.67
C GLU A 81 -1.42 23.13 18.21
N LYS A 82 -1.82 24.30 17.70
CA LYS A 82 -2.28 24.47 16.32
C LYS A 82 -1.17 24.17 15.30
N THR A 83 0.06 24.57 15.59
CA THR A 83 1.20 24.40 14.68
C THR A 83 1.57 22.93 14.54
N ILE A 84 1.56 22.15 15.63
CA ILE A 84 1.98 20.75 15.61
C ILE A 84 0.84 19.74 15.39
N TYR A 85 -0.43 20.16 15.41
CA TYR A 85 -1.56 19.28 15.07
C TYR A 85 -1.43 18.69 13.63
N PRO A 86 -1.68 17.39 13.37
CA PRO A 86 -2.28 16.37 14.22
C PRO A 86 -1.26 15.37 14.83
N VAL A 87 -0.08 15.84 15.26
CA VAL A 87 0.92 14.98 15.92
C VAL A 87 0.29 14.19 17.09
N GLY A 88 0.71 12.94 17.29
CA GLY A 88 0.20 12.11 18.39
C GLY A 88 0.47 12.76 19.75
N PHE A 89 -0.53 12.82 20.63
CA PHE A 89 -0.45 13.51 21.93
C PHE A 89 -0.02 14.98 21.83
N PHE A 90 -0.43 15.69 20.76
CA PHE A 90 0.02 17.06 20.48
C PHE A 90 -0.13 18.03 21.66
N ARG A 91 -1.21 17.98 22.45
CA ARG A 91 -1.40 18.86 23.62
C ARG A 91 -0.28 18.72 24.66
N ASN A 92 0.10 17.48 24.98
CA ASN A 92 1.20 17.23 25.92
C ASN A 92 2.54 17.65 25.32
N LYS A 93 2.76 17.39 24.02
CA LYS A 93 3.97 17.83 23.33
C LYS A 93 4.08 19.35 23.26
N ALA A 94 2.98 20.06 23.02
CA ALA A 94 2.95 21.52 23.03
C ALA A 94 3.36 22.07 24.41
N LYS A 95 2.88 21.46 25.51
CA LYS A 95 3.34 21.80 26.87
C LYS A 95 4.84 21.57 27.06
N TYR A 96 5.37 20.46 26.55
CA TYR A 96 6.82 20.19 26.62
C TYR A 96 7.62 21.21 25.82
N LEU A 97 7.18 21.54 24.60
CA LEU A 97 7.83 22.55 23.76
C LEU A 97 7.80 23.94 24.39
N ALA A 98 6.69 24.33 25.02
CA ALA A 98 6.56 25.61 25.72
C ALA A 98 7.49 25.71 26.95
N ALA A 99 7.71 24.60 27.66
CA ALA A 99 8.59 24.57 28.83
C ALA A 99 10.08 24.45 28.48
N LEU A 100 10.41 24.01 27.25
CA LEU A 100 11.76 23.66 26.83
C LEU A 100 12.76 24.84 26.89
N PRO A 101 12.43 26.07 26.42
CA PRO A 101 13.34 27.22 26.49
C PRO A 101 13.81 27.56 27.90
N ALA A 102 12.89 27.56 28.87
CA ALA A 102 13.20 27.89 30.25
C ALA A 102 14.20 26.90 30.87
N VAL A 103 14.01 25.59 30.62
CA VAL A 103 14.92 24.54 31.13
C VAL A 103 16.29 24.62 30.44
N LEU A 104 16.32 24.81 29.12
CA LEU A 104 17.58 24.94 28.38
C LEU A 104 18.39 26.16 28.82
N LYS A 105 17.75 27.31 29.04
CA LYS A 105 18.43 28.52 29.54
C LYS A 105 18.95 28.35 30.96
N ARG A 106 18.14 27.78 31.86
CA ARG A 106 18.48 27.61 33.28
C ARG A 106 19.59 26.59 33.51
N GLU A 107 19.56 25.45 32.83
CA GLU A 107 20.42 24.31 33.14
C GLU A 107 21.55 24.09 32.13
N PHE A 108 21.42 24.61 30.91
CA PHE A 108 22.31 24.28 29.79
C PHE A 108 22.74 25.50 28.97
N ASN A 109 22.68 26.71 29.54
CA ASN A 109 23.08 27.97 28.89
C ASN A 109 22.44 28.18 27.50
N GLY A 110 21.19 27.75 27.34
CA GLY A 110 20.43 27.87 26.08
C GLY A 110 20.85 26.90 24.98
N ARG A 111 21.73 25.92 25.27
CA ARG A 111 22.20 24.93 24.29
C ARG A 111 21.58 23.56 24.54
N VAL A 112 21.33 22.81 23.48
CA VAL A 112 20.92 21.41 23.58
C VAL A 112 22.11 20.59 24.11
N PRO A 113 21.98 19.88 25.24
CA PRO A 113 23.04 19.02 25.76
C PRO A 113 23.27 17.81 24.85
N ASP A 114 24.49 17.27 24.89
CA ASP A 114 24.94 16.21 23.98
C ASP A 114 25.18 14.85 24.66
N THR A 115 24.73 14.71 25.91
CA THR A 115 24.75 13.47 26.68
C THR A 115 23.34 12.99 26.99
N VAL A 116 23.18 11.66 27.15
CA VAL A 116 21.86 11.07 27.44
C VAL A 116 21.36 11.52 28.81
N GLU A 117 22.24 11.56 29.79
CA GLU A 117 21.98 11.90 31.20
C GLU A 117 21.47 13.33 31.37
N GLU A 118 21.94 14.26 30.54
CA GLU A 118 21.48 15.64 30.53
C GLU A 118 20.19 15.80 29.71
N LEU A 119 20.11 15.17 28.54
CA LEU A 119 18.94 15.26 27.68
C LEU A 119 17.66 14.74 28.35
N VAL A 120 17.74 13.67 29.16
CA VAL A 120 16.55 13.14 29.88
C VAL A 120 15.99 14.08 30.94
N LYS A 121 16.71 15.16 31.30
CA LYS A 121 16.20 16.21 32.20
C LYS A 121 15.25 17.16 31.48
N LEU A 122 15.26 17.18 30.14
CA LEU A 122 14.43 18.07 29.33
C LEU A 122 12.96 17.58 29.27
N PRO A 123 11.99 18.50 29.24
CA PRO A 123 10.59 18.15 29.17
C PRO A 123 10.26 17.37 27.89
N GLY A 124 9.57 16.24 28.03
CA GLY A 124 9.18 15.38 26.90
C GLY A 124 10.30 14.51 26.33
N VAL A 125 11.50 14.51 26.94
CA VAL A 125 12.64 13.72 26.50
C VAL A 125 12.80 12.48 27.37
N GLY A 126 12.40 11.33 26.82
CA GLY A 126 12.72 10.02 27.40
C GLY A 126 14.09 9.51 26.91
N ARG A 127 14.57 8.43 27.51
CA ARG A 127 15.87 7.80 27.17
C ARG A 127 16.02 7.43 25.68
N LYS A 128 14.94 6.99 25.01
CA LYS A 128 14.95 6.78 23.54
C LYS A 128 15.25 8.08 22.79
N THR A 129 14.47 9.12 23.08
CA THR A 129 14.60 10.45 22.46
C THR A 129 16.01 11.00 22.68
N ALA A 130 16.53 10.89 23.91
CA ALA A 130 17.89 11.30 24.24
C ALA A 130 18.94 10.56 23.41
N ASN A 131 18.91 9.21 23.38
CA ASN A 131 19.84 8.42 22.56
C ASN A 131 19.77 8.79 21.07
N LEU A 132 18.57 9.03 20.52
CA LEU A 132 18.43 9.42 19.12
C LEU A 132 19.05 10.80 18.86
N VAL A 133 18.85 11.77 19.75
CA VAL A 133 19.46 13.10 19.62
C VAL A 133 20.98 13.02 19.71
N VAL A 134 21.55 12.25 20.66
CA VAL A 134 23.00 12.05 20.77
C VAL A 134 23.58 11.42 19.50
N ALA A 135 22.93 10.37 18.98
CA ALA A 135 23.38 9.69 17.77
C ALA A 135 23.26 10.57 16.53
N VAL A 136 22.12 11.23 16.34
CA VAL A 136 21.77 11.88 15.07
C VAL A 136 22.19 13.35 15.02
N ALA A 137 21.99 14.12 16.10
CA ALA A 137 22.35 15.54 16.12
C ALA A 137 23.85 15.76 16.37
N PHE A 138 24.47 14.91 17.20
CA PHE A 138 25.85 15.10 17.65
C PHE A 138 26.81 14.07 17.07
N ASN A 139 26.32 13.08 16.31
CA ASN A 139 27.13 12.01 15.73
C ASN A 139 28.01 11.30 16.77
N LYS A 140 27.46 11.10 17.98
CA LYS A 140 28.15 10.43 19.09
C LYS A 140 27.61 9.00 19.30
N PRO A 141 28.44 8.05 19.78
CA PRO A 141 28.00 6.68 20.04
C PRO A 141 26.82 6.61 21.04
N ALA A 142 25.63 6.29 20.54
CA ALA A 142 24.43 6.09 21.35
C ALA A 142 23.48 5.10 20.67
N ILE A 143 22.93 4.15 21.44
CA ILE A 143 22.02 3.13 20.90
C ILE A 143 20.57 3.56 21.13
N CYS A 144 19.90 3.98 20.07
CA CYS A 144 18.47 4.27 20.13
C CYS A 144 17.65 2.98 19.99
N VAL A 145 17.07 2.49 21.10
CA VAL A 145 16.18 1.33 21.08
C VAL A 145 14.71 1.76 21.04
N ASP A 146 14.07 1.50 19.91
CA ASP A 146 12.63 1.63 19.74
C ASP A 146 11.96 0.25 19.56
N THR A 147 10.69 0.23 19.16
CA THR A 147 9.94 -1.01 18.93
C THR A 147 10.52 -1.86 17.80
N HIS A 148 11.17 -1.26 16.80
CA HIS A 148 11.79 -2.00 15.71
C HIS A 148 13.09 -2.65 16.18
N VAL A 149 14.01 -1.87 16.76
CA VAL A 149 15.27 -2.38 17.30
C VAL A 149 15.03 -3.45 18.36
N HIS A 150 14.14 -3.15 19.33
CA HIS A 150 13.81 -4.10 20.40
C HIS A 150 13.28 -5.42 19.85
N ARG A 151 12.26 -5.38 18.99
CA ARG A 151 11.64 -6.59 18.44
C ARG A 151 12.59 -7.36 17.55
N ILE A 152 13.28 -6.68 16.63
CA ILE A 152 14.11 -7.35 15.61
C ILE A 152 15.34 -7.99 16.25
N MET A 153 16.01 -7.32 17.19
CA MET A 153 17.17 -7.90 17.89
C MET A 153 16.80 -9.12 18.74
N ASN A 154 15.59 -9.15 19.32
CA ASN A 154 15.07 -10.32 20.02
C ASN A 154 14.64 -11.44 19.07
N LEU A 155 14.02 -11.09 17.94
CA LEU A 155 13.62 -12.03 16.89
C LEU A 155 14.83 -12.77 16.30
N TRP A 156 15.95 -12.07 16.17
CA TRP A 156 17.24 -12.62 15.77
C TRP A 156 17.89 -13.52 16.81
N GLY A 157 17.40 -13.52 18.06
CA GLY A 157 18.12 -14.11 19.19
C GLY A 157 19.46 -13.42 19.47
N TYR A 158 19.69 -12.22 18.93
CA TYR A 158 20.91 -11.46 19.18
C TYR A 158 20.94 -10.96 20.63
N VAL A 159 19.79 -10.60 21.16
CA VAL A 159 19.54 -10.36 22.59
C VAL A 159 18.33 -11.17 23.04
N GLU A 160 18.18 -11.35 24.35
CA GLU A 160 17.02 -12.01 24.96
C GLU A 160 16.52 -11.12 26.11
N THR A 161 15.57 -10.26 25.82
CA THR A 161 15.14 -9.16 26.69
C THR A 161 13.64 -8.90 26.55
N THR A 162 13.04 -8.33 27.60
CA THR A 162 11.58 -8.07 27.65
C THR A 162 11.23 -6.59 27.55
N THR A 163 12.21 -5.70 27.70
CA THR A 163 12.00 -4.25 27.63
C THR A 163 13.03 -3.56 26.73
N PRO A 164 12.70 -2.39 26.15
CA PRO A 164 13.66 -1.57 25.41
C PRO A 164 14.89 -1.18 26.23
N LEU A 165 14.74 -0.92 27.53
CA LEU A 165 15.85 -0.59 28.42
C LEU A 165 16.82 -1.77 28.59
N GLN A 166 16.30 -2.96 28.87
CA GLN A 166 17.12 -4.18 28.93
C GLN A 166 17.83 -4.43 27.60
N THR A 167 17.14 -4.19 26.49
CA THR A 167 17.73 -4.32 25.15
C THR A 167 18.88 -3.36 24.95
N GLU A 168 18.72 -2.10 25.33
CA GLU A 168 19.78 -1.11 25.21
C GLU A 168 21.02 -1.53 26.03
N THR A 169 20.82 -1.95 27.28
CA THR A 169 21.91 -2.44 28.13
C THR A 169 22.60 -3.67 27.52
N ALA A 170 21.83 -4.63 27.01
CA ALA A 170 22.37 -5.83 26.37
C ALA A 170 23.13 -5.49 25.08
N LEU A 171 22.62 -4.56 24.28
CA LEU A 171 23.29 -4.11 23.05
C LEU A 171 24.57 -3.34 23.36
N ARG A 172 24.61 -2.50 24.39
CA ARG A 172 25.85 -1.81 24.80
C ARG A 172 26.97 -2.79 25.20
N ALA A 173 26.60 -3.95 25.75
CA ALA A 173 27.56 -4.98 26.13
C ALA A 173 28.03 -5.86 24.96
N LYS A 174 27.24 -5.96 23.87
CA LYS A 174 27.42 -6.99 22.82
C LYS A 174 27.60 -6.42 21.40
N LEU A 175 26.90 -5.35 21.05
CA LEU A 175 26.94 -4.75 19.71
C LEU A 175 28.23 -3.94 19.53
N PRO A 176 29.02 -4.20 18.47
CA PRO A 176 30.20 -3.38 18.17
C PRO A 176 29.86 -1.88 18.04
N GLU A 177 30.71 -1.03 18.63
CA GLU A 177 30.48 0.42 18.72
C GLU A 177 30.28 1.11 17.35
N LYS A 178 30.93 0.59 16.30
CA LYS A 178 30.77 1.04 14.91
C LYS A 178 29.31 1.06 14.42
N TYR A 179 28.42 0.26 15.03
CA TYR A 179 27.02 0.17 14.65
C TYR A 179 26.08 0.99 15.53
N TRP A 180 26.55 1.59 16.62
CA TRP A 180 25.66 2.20 17.62
C TRP A 180 24.83 3.34 17.02
N ILE A 181 25.44 4.15 16.16
CA ILE A 181 24.78 5.29 15.51
C ILE A 181 23.77 4.82 14.45
N THR A 182 24.13 3.81 13.64
CA THR A 182 23.36 3.44 12.43
C THR A 182 22.28 2.39 12.69
N VAL A 183 22.40 1.58 13.74
CA VAL A 183 21.52 0.43 13.98
C VAL A 183 20.04 0.80 14.08
N ASN A 184 19.71 1.96 14.66
CA ASN A 184 18.31 2.38 14.75
C ASN A 184 17.71 2.68 13.37
N SER A 185 18.38 3.53 12.60
CA SER A 185 17.94 3.94 11.27
C SER A 185 17.74 2.72 10.35
N LEU A 186 18.73 1.81 10.36
CA LEU A 186 18.71 0.56 9.60
C LEU A 186 17.51 -0.34 9.94
N LEU A 187 17.29 -0.60 11.24
CA LEU A 187 16.23 -1.52 11.67
C LEU A 187 14.83 -0.92 11.60
N VAL A 188 14.71 0.41 11.69
CA VAL A 188 13.44 1.11 11.43
C VAL A 188 13.05 0.92 9.97
N ALA A 189 13.94 1.25 9.02
CA ALA A 189 13.68 1.09 7.59
C ALA A 189 13.33 -0.38 7.26
N PHE A 190 14.18 -1.32 7.67
CA PHE A 190 13.96 -2.75 7.45
C PHE A 190 12.67 -3.27 8.09
N GLY A 191 12.34 -2.80 9.29
CA GLY A 191 11.16 -3.21 10.04
C GLY A 191 9.84 -2.64 9.50
N GLN A 192 9.88 -1.53 8.77
CA GLN A 192 8.71 -0.96 8.10
C GLN A 192 8.42 -1.67 6.77
N GLY A 193 9.47 -2.05 6.01
CA GLY A 193 9.33 -2.69 4.70
C GLY A 193 9.22 -4.22 4.75
N THR A 194 10.24 -4.90 5.27
CA THR A 194 10.40 -6.36 5.13
C THR A 194 10.02 -7.11 6.42
N CYS A 195 10.67 -6.78 7.55
CA CYS A 195 10.44 -7.47 8.82
C CYS A 195 9.27 -6.84 9.60
N LYS A 196 8.07 -6.84 9.03
CA LYS A 196 6.88 -6.21 9.63
C LYS A 196 6.47 -6.83 10.98
N PRO A 197 5.81 -6.07 11.88
CA PRO A 197 5.36 -6.59 13.18
C PRO A 197 4.35 -7.73 13.10
N ARG A 198 3.54 -7.78 12.05
CA ARG A 198 2.60 -8.86 11.75
C ARG A 198 2.92 -9.42 10.37
N ALA A 199 2.94 -10.75 10.27
CA ALA A 199 3.18 -11.46 9.03
C ALA A 199 4.41 -10.93 8.26
N PRO A 200 5.62 -10.94 8.86
CA PRO A 200 6.84 -10.45 8.19
C PRO A 200 7.08 -11.20 6.87
N HIS A 201 7.64 -10.49 5.90
CA HIS A 201 7.84 -10.97 4.52
C HIS A 201 9.10 -11.84 4.43
N CYS A 202 9.17 -12.90 5.24
CA CYS A 202 10.37 -13.72 5.38
C CYS A 202 10.73 -14.48 4.09
N ASP A 203 9.74 -14.72 3.22
CA ASP A 203 9.91 -15.35 1.91
C ASP A 203 10.79 -14.56 0.94
N ARG A 204 10.91 -13.24 1.12
CA ARG A 204 11.81 -12.38 0.34
C ARG A 204 12.89 -11.71 1.18
N CYS A 205 13.07 -12.15 2.43
CA CYS A 205 13.97 -11.50 3.36
C CYS A 205 15.42 -11.89 3.09
N VAL A 206 16.28 -10.88 2.86
CA VAL A 206 17.71 -11.06 2.54
C VAL A 206 18.50 -11.83 3.61
N ILE A 207 18.07 -11.79 4.87
CA ILE A 207 18.72 -12.46 6.00
C ILE A 207 17.96 -13.68 6.51
N VAL A 208 17.00 -14.22 5.74
CA VAL A 208 16.15 -15.33 6.22
C VAL A 208 16.95 -16.57 6.63
N LYS A 209 18.12 -16.78 6.02
CA LYS A 209 19.00 -17.93 6.32
C LYS A 209 19.67 -17.81 7.70
N ASP A 210 20.00 -16.58 8.12
CA ASP A 210 20.67 -16.31 9.40
C ASP A 210 19.67 -15.98 10.51
N CYS A 211 18.44 -15.62 10.15
CA CYS A 211 17.39 -15.20 11.07
C CYS A 211 16.70 -16.42 11.70
N PRO A 212 16.76 -16.60 13.05
CA PRO A 212 16.09 -17.72 13.71
C PRO A 212 14.56 -17.59 13.81
N GLN A 213 14.01 -16.42 13.43
CA GLN A 213 12.57 -16.16 13.39
C GLN A 213 11.86 -16.42 14.74
N LEU A 214 12.51 -16.06 15.86
CA LEU A 214 11.98 -16.36 17.19
C LEU A 214 10.66 -15.63 17.45
N GLY A 215 9.64 -16.38 17.86
CA GLY A 215 8.35 -15.82 18.29
C GLY A 215 7.54 -15.15 17.18
N ILE A 216 7.83 -15.42 15.91
CA ILE A 216 7.07 -14.86 14.77
C ILE A 216 6.44 -15.94 13.91
N THR A 217 5.30 -15.59 13.33
CA THR A 217 4.68 -16.36 12.24
C THR A 217 4.83 -15.54 10.95
N PRO A 218 5.72 -15.94 10.02
CA PRO A 218 5.87 -15.29 8.73
C PRO A 218 4.55 -15.23 7.95
N ARG A 219 4.45 -14.30 7.00
CA ARG A 219 3.32 -14.35 6.05
C ARG A 219 3.31 -15.70 5.35
N LYS A 220 2.11 -16.26 5.14
CA LYS A 220 1.96 -17.45 4.30
C LYS A 220 2.23 -17.03 2.86
N THR A 221 3.21 -17.66 2.22
CA THR A 221 3.35 -17.58 0.77
C THR A 221 2.12 -18.20 0.10
N ALA A 222 1.80 -17.70 -1.09
CA ALA A 222 0.71 -18.20 -1.91
C ALA A 222 0.68 -19.73 -2.04
N GLU A 223 1.84 -20.33 -2.25
CA GLU A 223 2.01 -21.79 -2.39
C GLU A 223 1.61 -22.56 -1.11
N LYS A 224 1.92 -22.02 0.07
CA LYS A 224 1.56 -22.65 1.36
C LYS A 224 0.11 -22.42 1.76
N LYS A 225 -0.55 -21.36 1.28
CA LYS A 225 -2.01 -21.17 1.46
C LYS A 225 -2.79 -22.27 0.72
N ARG A 226 -2.35 -22.63 -0.48
CA ARG A 226 -3.04 -23.59 -1.37
C ARG A 226 -2.94 -25.06 -0.95
N LYS A 227 -1.83 -25.50 -0.33
CA LYS A 227 -1.73 -26.87 0.19
C LYS A 227 -2.79 -27.20 1.27
N ASN A 228 -3.42 -26.17 1.87
CA ASN A 228 -4.46 -26.32 2.89
C ASN A 228 -5.83 -25.76 2.46
N SER A 229 -6.03 -25.32 1.21
CA SER A 229 -7.33 -24.82 0.74
C SER A 229 -7.99 -25.81 -0.21
N SER A 230 -9.31 -25.98 -0.03
CA SER A 230 -10.22 -26.73 -0.89
C SER A 230 -10.13 -26.36 -2.38
N SER A 231 -10.83 -27.12 -3.22
CA SER A 231 -11.02 -26.96 -4.67
C SER A 231 -11.52 -25.58 -5.16
N ALA A 232 -11.65 -24.58 -4.30
CA ALA A 232 -12.15 -23.25 -4.65
C ALA A 232 -11.06 -22.41 -5.32
N GLN A 233 -11.37 -21.87 -6.50
CA GLN A 233 -10.50 -20.93 -7.22
C GLN A 233 -10.81 -19.49 -6.81
N LYS A 234 -9.79 -18.64 -6.72
CA LYS A 234 -9.94 -17.22 -6.40
C LYS A 234 -9.64 -16.36 -7.62
N PHE A 235 -10.61 -15.55 -8.05
CA PHE A 235 -10.42 -14.59 -9.13
C PHE A 235 -10.44 -13.15 -8.61
N ILE A 236 -9.58 -12.30 -9.17
CA ILE A 236 -9.52 -10.87 -8.87
C ILE A 236 -9.64 -10.08 -10.16
N SER A 237 -10.43 -9.00 -10.14
CA SER A 237 -10.51 -8.00 -11.21
C SER A 237 -10.15 -6.64 -10.64
N TRP A 238 -9.32 -5.87 -11.37
CA TRP A 238 -8.91 -4.55 -10.94
C TRP A 238 -8.65 -3.60 -12.12
N ASN A 239 -9.44 -2.53 -12.24
CA ASN A 239 -9.05 -1.37 -13.03
C ASN A 239 -7.90 -0.62 -12.32
N VAL A 240 -6.69 -0.73 -12.88
CA VAL A 240 -5.47 -0.17 -12.27
C VAL A 240 -5.20 1.28 -12.67
N ASN A 241 -5.97 1.84 -13.61
CA ASN A 241 -5.79 3.19 -14.14
C ASN A 241 -4.32 3.53 -14.47
N GLY A 242 -3.64 2.60 -15.14
CA GLY A 242 -2.23 2.68 -15.53
C GLY A 242 -1.33 1.78 -14.69
N LEU A 243 -0.87 0.68 -15.30
CA LEU A 243 -0.07 -0.34 -14.61
C LEU A 243 1.26 0.21 -14.09
N ARG A 244 1.94 1.06 -14.87
CA ARG A 244 3.19 1.73 -14.45
C ARG A 244 3.01 2.59 -13.20
N ALA A 245 1.85 3.20 -13.01
CA ALA A 245 1.59 4.07 -11.87
C ALA A 245 1.31 3.26 -10.59
N VAL A 246 0.60 2.14 -10.71
CA VAL A 246 0.32 1.26 -9.56
C VAL A 246 1.51 0.39 -9.17
N LEU A 247 2.42 0.06 -10.10
CA LEU A 247 3.67 -0.65 -9.79
C LEU A 247 4.49 0.09 -8.73
N LYS A 248 4.64 1.40 -8.88
CA LYS A 248 5.30 2.29 -7.89
C LYS A 248 4.59 2.37 -6.54
N LYS A 249 3.37 1.85 -6.44
CA LYS A 249 2.53 1.83 -5.24
C LYS A 249 2.37 0.43 -4.64
N GLY A 250 3.26 -0.50 -5.00
CA GLY A 250 3.27 -1.86 -4.44
C GLY A 250 2.31 -2.84 -5.12
N PHE A 251 2.08 -2.72 -6.43
CA PHE A 251 1.22 -3.66 -7.17
C PHE A 251 1.62 -5.12 -6.97
N LEU A 252 2.91 -5.46 -7.07
CA LEU A 252 3.39 -6.83 -6.90
C LEU A 252 3.13 -7.35 -5.48
N ASP A 253 3.32 -6.50 -4.47
CA ASP A 253 3.01 -6.83 -3.08
C ASP A 253 1.52 -7.16 -2.91
N ILE A 254 0.63 -6.34 -3.49
CA ILE A 254 -0.81 -6.55 -3.46
C ILE A 254 -1.21 -7.83 -4.20
N LEU A 255 -0.63 -8.09 -5.39
CA LEU A 255 -0.90 -9.30 -6.17
C LEU A 255 -0.53 -10.55 -5.38
N HIS A 256 0.66 -10.57 -4.77
CA HIS A 256 1.12 -11.69 -3.94
C HIS A 256 0.29 -11.85 -2.65
N GLU A 257 -0.16 -10.75 -2.04
CA GLU A 257 -1.00 -10.78 -0.85
C GLU A 257 -2.40 -11.36 -1.15
N LEU A 258 -3.00 -10.90 -2.25
CA LEU A 258 -4.32 -11.34 -2.70
C LEU A 258 -4.32 -12.80 -3.18
N ASP A 259 -3.21 -13.27 -3.76
CA ASP A 259 -2.97 -14.69 -4.10
C ASP A 259 -4.12 -15.31 -4.93
N ALA A 260 -4.43 -14.70 -6.06
CA ALA A 260 -5.51 -15.15 -6.94
C ALA A 260 -5.04 -16.28 -7.88
N ASP A 261 -5.93 -17.18 -8.28
CA ASP A 261 -5.71 -18.10 -9.40
C ASP A 261 -5.64 -17.36 -10.74
N ILE A 262 -6.53 -16.39 -10.92
CA ILE A 262 -6.60 -15.50 -12.07
C ILE A 262 -6.69 -14.07 -11.55
N PHE A 263 -5.78 -13.21 -12.00
CA PHE A 263 -5.73 -11.80 -11.67
C PHE A 263 -5.88 -11.00 -12.96
N ALA A 264 -7.03 -10.37 -13.15
CA ALA A 264 -7.34 -9.58 -14.32
C ALA A 264 -7.17 -8.09 -14.02
N VAL A 265 -6.49 -7.38 -14.92
CA VAL A 265 -6.29 -5.93 -14.82
C VAL A 265 -6.83 -5.21 -16.05
N GLN A 266 -7.50 -4.08 -15.80
CA GLN A 266 -8.02 -3.18 -16.83
C GLN A 266 -7.32 -1.82 -16.78
N GLU A 267 -7.36 -1.09 -17.89
CA GLU A 267 -6.62 0.17 -18.07
C GLU A 267 -5.11 0.04 -17.80
N ILE A 268 -4.45 -0.95 -18.40
CA ILE A 268 -3.00 -1.11 -18.22
C ILE A 268 -2.22 0.11 -18.74
N LYS A 269 -2.72 0.79 -19.79
CA LYS A 269 -2.14 2.01 -20.41
C LYS A 269 -0.64 1.91 -20.72
N ALA A 270 -0.18 0.71 -21.04
CA ALA A 270 1.21 0.41 -21.31
C ALA A 270 1.31 -0.76 -22.29
N MET A 271 2.32 -0.70 -23.14
CA MET A 271 2.76 -1.86 -23.91
C MET A 271 3.67 -2.73 -23.03
N PRO A 272 3.73 -4.06 -23.24
CA PRO A 272 4.57 -4.94 -22.43
C PRO A 272 6.05 -4.54 -22.42
N ASP A 273 6.60 -4.08 -23.54
CA ASP A 273 7.99 -3.59 -23.65
C ASP A 273 8.29 -2.35 -22.79
N GLN A 274 7.27 -1.63 -22.33
CA GLN A 274 7.40 -0.47 -21.44
C GLN A 274 7.36 -0.85 -19.95
N LEU A 275 7.24 -2.14 -19.63
CA LEU A 275 7.11 -2.66 -18.27
C LEU A 275 8.39 -3.38 -17.83
N PRO A 276 8.75 -3.29 -16.53
CA PRO A 276 9.91 -3.98 -16.00
C PRO A 276 9.71 -5.51 -16.01
N ASP A 277 10.79 -6.28 -16.01
CA ASP A 277 10.72 -7.75 -16.12
C ASP A 277 9.96 -8.41 -14.97
N GLU A 278 10.02 -7.83 -13.77
CA GLU A 278 9.34 -8.32 -12.57
C GLU A 278 7.81 -8.45 -12.71
N VAL A 279 7.15 -7.58 -13.49
CA VAL A 279 5.69 -7.67 -13.71
C VAL A 279 5.36 -8.52 -14.94
N LYS A 280 6.28 -8.65 -15.88
CA LYS A 280 6.11 -9.50 -17.06
C LYS A 280 6.27 -10.98 -16.70
N ASN A 281 7.19 -11.27 -15.78
CA ASN A 281 7.60 -12.61 -15.38
C ASN A 281 7.36 -12.83 -13.89
N ILE A 282 6.11 -12.70 -13.45
CA ILE A 282 5.75 -12.94 -12.05
C ILE A 282 5.86 -14.45 -11.77
N PRO A 283 6.68 -14.89 -10.80
CA PRO A 283 6.84 -16.32 -10.51
C PRO A 283 5.49 -17.01 -10.24
N GLY A 284 5.25 -18.09 -10.97
CA GLY A 284 4.02 -18.89 -10.85
C GLY A 284 2.79 -18.30 -11.55
N TYR A 285 2.92 -17.23 -12.33
CA TYR A 285 1.87 -16.70 -13.20
C TYR A 285 2.35 -16.63 -14.66
N THR A 286 1.44 -16.90 -15.59
CA THR A 286 1.58 -16.58 -17.01
C THR A 286 0.74 -15.34 -17.31
N ALA A 287 1.34 -14.35 -17.96
CA ALA A 287 0.71 -13.08 -18.29
C ALA A 287 0.28 -13.03 -19.77
N TYR A 288 -1.00 -12.70 -20.00
CA TYR A 288 -1.57 -12.46 -21.33
C TYR A 288 -1.93 -10.98 -21.45
N TRP A 289 -1.45 -10.32 -22.50
CA TRP A 289 -1.51 -8.87 -22.64
C TRP A 289 -2.32 -8.48 -23.88
N TYR A 290 -3.29 -7.59 -23.71
CA TYR A 290 -4.00 -6.97 -24.82
C TYR A 290 -3.99 -5.44 -24.71
N PRO A 291 -2.85 -4.81 -25.04
CA PRO A 291 -2.75 -3.35 -25.01
C PRO A 291 -3.56 -2.70 -26.13
N ALA A 292 -3.99 -1.45 -25.92
CA ALA A 292 -4.59 -0.66 -27.00
C ALA A 292 -3.54 -0.26 -28.05
N GLN A 293 -3.97 -0.14 -29.31
CA GLN A 293 -3.10 0.39 -30.37
C GLN A 293 -2.66 1.84 -30.08
N LYS A 294 -3.56 2.63 -29.47
CA LYS A 294 -3.22 3.98 -28.99
C LYS A 294 -2.38 3.88 -27.71
N LYS A 295 -1.11 4.31 -27.79
CA LYS A 295 -0.20 4.33 -26.64
C LYS A 295 -0.77 5.13 -25.46
N GLY A 296 -0.62 4.59 -24.25
CA GLY A 296 -1.08 5.23 -23.02
C GLY A 296 -2.60 5.20 -22.79
N TYR A 297 -3.34 4.44 -23.60
CA TYR A 297 -4.80 4.34 -23.54
C TYR A 297 -5.22 2.90 -23.24
N SER A 298 -6.31 2.74 -22.47
CA SER A 298 -7.03 1.47 -22.26
C SER A 298 -6.11 0.24 -22.04
N GLY A 299 -6.44 -0.89 -22.68
CA GLY A 299 -5.74 -2.16 -22.59
C GLY A 299 -6.11 -2.99 -21.36
N THR A 300 -6.00 -4.31 -21.52
CA THR A 300 -6.28 -5.33 -20.50
C THR A 300 -5.14 -6.32 -20.40
N ALA A 301 -5.01 -6.98 -19.25
CA ALA A 301 -4.11 -8.11 -19.08
C ALA A 301 -4.66 -9.11 -18.06
N VAL A 302 -4.28 -10.38 -18.20
CA VAL A 302 -4.62 -11.45 -17.26
C VAL A 302 -3.35 -12.18 -16.84
N PHE A 303 -3.16 -12.30 -15.52
CA PHE A 303 -2.14 -13.15 -14.91
C PHE A 303 -2.84 -14.40 -14.37
N THR A 304 -2.45 -15.59 -14.84
CA THR A 304 -3.06 -16.86 -14.40
C THR A 304 -2.00 -17.88 -13.99
N ARG A 305 -2.26 -18.70 -12.96
CA ARG A 305 -1.37 -19.84 -12.63
C ARG A 305 -1.48 -20.97 -13.65
N LYS A 306 -2.69 -21.16 -14.19
CA LYS A 306 -3.02 -22.26 -15.09
C LYS A 306 -2.95 -21.77 -16.53
N THR A 307 -2.25 -22.52 -17.38
CA THR A 307 -2.21 -22.24 -18.80
C THR A 307 -3.61 -22.47 -19.39
N PRO A 308 -4.21 -21.47 -20.07
CA PRO A 308 -5.45 -21.65 -20.80
C PRO A 308 -5.25 -22.57 -22.01
N LYS A 309 -6.34 -23.19 -22.48
CA LYS A 309 -6.38 -23.98 -23.72
C LYS A 309 -6.26 -23.10 -24.95
N ASP A 310 -6.90 -21.94 -24.91
CA ASP A 310 -6.90 -20.96 -25.97
C ASP A 310 -7.04 -19.54 -25.40
N VAL A 311 -6.61 -18.55 -26.19
CA VAL A 311 -6.66 -17.13 -25.82
C VAL A 311 -7.20 -16.33 -27.00
N VAL A 312 -8.35 -15.68 -26.79
CA VAL A 312 -9.01 -14.84 -27.79
C VAL A 312 -8.85 -13.38 -27.43
N TYR A 313 -8.33 -12.61 -28.39
CA TYR A 313 -8.09 -11.17 -28.28
C TYR A 313 -9.19 -10.41 -29.02
N GLY A 314 -10.01 -9.66 -28.28
CA GLY A 314 -11.12 -8.89 -28.84
C GLY A 314 -12.41 -9.68 -29.01
N LEU A 315 -13.34 -9.11 -29.78
CA LEU A 315 -14.67 -9.66 -30.09
C LEU A 315 -14.78 -10.11 -31.56
N GLY A 316 -13.70 -10.02 -32.34
CA GLY A 316 -13.72 -10.28 -33.78
C GLY A 316 -14.39 -9.16 -34.58
N LYS A 317 -14.39 -7.93 -34.03
CA LYS A 317 -15.02 -6.74 -34.60
C LYS A 317 -14.00 -5.62 -34.59
N GLU A 318 -13.52 -5.23 -35.78
CA GLU A 318 -12.46 -4.22 -35.91
C GLU A 318 -12.78 -2.91 -35.18
N ALA A 319 -14.06 -2.51 -35.13
CA ALA A 319 -14.51 -1.32 -34.41
C ALA A 319 -14.21 -1.35 -32.89
N PHE A 320 -14.11 -2.54 -32.28
CA PHE A 320 -13.92 -2.73 -30.84
C PHE A 320 -12.51 -3.26 -30.48
N ASP A 321 -11.82 -3.87 -31.44
CA ASP A 321 -10.58 -4.63 -31.20
C ASP A 321 -9.30 -3.78 -31.31
N ARG A 322 -9.44 -2.46 -31.52
CA ARG A 322 -8.30 -1.52 -31.55
C ARG A 322 -7.90 -1.00 -30.16
N GLU A 323 -8.78 -1.15 -29.17
CA GLU A 323 -8.63 -0.54 -27.85
C GLU A 323 -8.18 -1.53 -26.76
N GLY A 324 -7.98 -2.80 -27.09
CA GLY A 324 -7.47 -3.79 -26.13
C GLY A 324 -8.46 -4.11 -24.99
N ARG A 325 -9.77 -4.06 -25.27
CA ARG A 325 -10.82 -4.02 -24.24
C ARG A 325 -11.24 -5.37 -23.71
N VAL A 326 -11.17 -6.43 -24.51
CA VAL A 326 -11.71 -7.75 -24.17
C VAL A 326 -10.64 -8.80 -24.40
N LEU A 327 -10.32 -9.56 -23.36
CA LEU A 327 -9.38 -10.67 -23.41
C LEU A 327 -10.07 -11.89 -22.80
N THR A 328 -10.18 -12.96 -23.59
CA THR A 328 -10.83 -14.21 -23.19
C THR A 328 -9.80 -15.31 -23.08
N LEU A 329 -9.79 -16.03 -21.96
CA LEU A 329 -8.99 -17.24 -21.74
C LEU A 329 -9.93 -18.44 -21.62
N GLU A 330 -9.71 -19.47 -22.42
CA GLU A 330 -10.45 -20.72 -22.35
C GLU A 330 -9.78 -21.68 -21.37
N PHE A 331 -10.55 -22.23 -20.42
CA PHE A 331 -10.12 -23.31 -19.53
C PHE A 331 -10.89 -24.60 -19.83
N ASP A 332 -10.67 -25.64 -19.02
CA ASP A 332 -11.29 -26.95 -19.23
C ASP A 332 -12.82 -26.88 -19.29
N ASP A 333 -13.40 -26.12 -18.36
CA ASP A 333 -14.81 -26.15 -17.99
C ASP A 333 -15.45 -24.75 -17.89
N PHE A 334 -14.70 -23.69 -18.21
CA PHE A 334 -15.23 -22.33 -18.32
C PHE A 334 -14.38 -21.44 -19.23
N TYR A 335 -14.97 -20.34 -19.70
CA TYR A 335 -14.27 -19.19 -20.27
C TYR A 335 -14.15 -18.08 -19.24
N PHE A 336 -12.97 -17.50 -19.13
CA PHE A 336 -12.71 -16.31 -18.33
C PHE A 336 -12.55 -15.10 -19.24
N ILE A 337 -13.42 -14.11 -19.10
CA ILE A 337 -13.39 -12.88 -19.89
C ILE A 337 -13.04 -11.73 -18.96
N THR A 338 -11.96 -11.01 -19.26
CA THR A 338 -11.78 -9.67 -18.70
C THR A 338 -12.18 -8.60 -19.71
N ALA A 339 -12.96 -7.62 -19.27
CA ALA A 339 -13.46 -6.55 -20.12
C ALA A 339 -13.29 -5.16 -19.50
N TYR A 340 -12.91 -4.19 -20.32
CA TYR A 340 -12.94 -2.77 -19.98
C TYR A 340 -13.91 -2.05 -20.91
N PHE A 341 -15.09 -1.74 -20.40
CA PHE A 341 -16.18 -1.17 -21.19
C PHE A 341 -15.88 0.29 -21.56
N PRO A 342 -16.36 0.77 -22.71
CA PRO A 342 -16.22 2.18 -23.08
C PRO A 342 -16.98 3.08 -22.08
N ASN A 343 -16.34 4.16 -21.63
CA ASN A 343 -17.06 5.23 -20.93
C ASN A 343 -17.83 6.11 -21.93
N SER A 344 -19.08 6.45 -21.62
CA SER A 344 -19.95 7.26 -22.50
C SER A 344 -19.53 8.73 -22.65
N GLN A 345 -18.54 9.18 -21.86
CA GLN A 345 -17.99 10.53 -21.84
C GLN A 345 -18.99 11.63 -21.47
N HIS A 346 -18.47 12.79 -21.03
CA HIS A 346 -19.31 13.92 -20.65
C HIS A 346 -20.30 14.31 -21.77
N GLY A 347 -21.58 14.45 -21.41
CA GLY A 347 -22.65 14.72 -22.38
C GLY A 347 -23.03 13.52 -23.24
N LEU A 348 -22.69 12.30 -22.81
CA LEU A 348 -23.07 11.04 -23.47
C LEU A 348 -22.58 10.91 -24.92
N LYS A 349 -21.49 11.62 -25.27
CA LYS A 349 -20.94 11.68 -26.63
C LYS A 349 -20.58 10.33 -27.23
N ARG A 350 -20.26 9.35 -26.39
CA ARG A 350 -19.87 7.99 -26.79
C ARG A 350 -20.91 6.93 -26.41
N LEU A 351 -22.12 7.33 -26.04
CA LEU A 351 -23.17 6.40 -25.61
C LEU A 351 -23.52 5.37 -26.69
N GLN A 352 -23.71 5.81 -27.94
CA GLN A 352 -24.04 4.89 -29.04
C GLN A 352 -22.96 3.81 -29.23
N TYR A 353 -21.70 4.21 -29.28
CA TYR A 353 -20.57 3.28 -29.37
C TYR A 353 -20.54 2.29 -28.19
N LYS A 354 -20.85 2.75 -26.97
CA LYS A 354 -20.96 1.88 -25.80
C LYS A 354 -22.13 0.90 -25.95
N GLN A 355 -23.30 1.35 -26.40
CA GLN A 355 -24.46 0.47 -26.62
C GLN A 355 -24.19 -0.60 -27.67
N ASP A 356 -23.49 -0.27 -28.74
CA ASP A 356 -23.12 -1.25 -29.78
C ASP A 356 -22.09 -2.25 -29.25
N PHE A 357 -21.11 -1.80 -28.46
CA PHE A 357 -20.17 -2.68 -27.74
C PHE A 357 -20.90 -3.61 -26.76
N ASN A 358 -21.84 -3.07 -25.99
CA ASN A 358 -22.65 -3.76 -25.00
C ASN A 358 -23.48 -4.90 -25.64
N LYS A 359 -24.06 -4.66 -26.82
CA LYS A 359 -24.77 -5.70 -27.58
C LYS A 359 -23.84 -6.82 -28.02
N GLU A 360 -22.68 -6.47 -28.59
CA GLU A 360 -21.76 -7.49 -29.10
C GLU A 360 -21.11 -8.32 -28.00
N ILE A 361 -20.78 -7.73 -26.85
CA ILE A 361 -20.22 -8.52 -25.76
C ILE A 361 -21.26 -9.46 -25.15
N LEU A 362 -22.52 -9.06 -25.03
CA LEU A 362 -23.60 -9.96 -24.58
C LEU A 362 -23.82 -11.10 -25.58
N HIS A 363 -23.91 -10.79 -26.88
CA HIS A 363 -24.00 -11.82 -27.92
C HIS A 363 -22.81 -12.79 -27.88
N TYR A 364 -21.59 -12.27 -27.69
CA TYR A 364 -20.37 -13.06 -27.58
C TYR A 364 -20.42 -14.00 -26.36
N MET A 365 -20.80 -13.49 -25.19
CA MET A 365 -21.00 -14.30 -23.98
C MET A 365 -22.01 -15.43 -24.22
N ASP A 366 -23.13 -15.14 -24.90
CA ASP A 366 -24.14 -16.16 -25.22
C ASP A 366 -23.62 -17.26 -26.12
N GLN A 367 -22.75 -16.94 -27.10
CA GLN A 367 -22.14 -17.97 -27.94
C GLN A 367 -21.16 -18.84 -27.16
N LEU A 368 -20.42 -18.28 -26.20
CA LEU A 368 -19.50 -19.02 -25.35
C LEU A 368 -20.24 -19.90 -24.33
N ALA A 369 -21.32 -19.38 -23.73
CA ALA A 369 -22.15 -20.07 -22.74
C ALA A 369 -22.80 -21.35 -23.29
N LYS A 370 -23.00 -21.44 -24.61
CA LYS A 370 -23.44 -22.69 -25.29
C LYS A 370 -22.41 -23.82 -25.23
N LYS A 371 -21.13 -23.50 -25.01
CA LYS A 371 -20.02 -24.45 -25.02
C LYS A 371 -19.56 -24.80 -23.60
N LYS A 372 -19.34 -23.78 -22.76
CA LYS A 372 -18.85 -23.90 -21.37
C LYS A 372 -19.38 -22.72 -20.55
N SER A 373 -19.36 -22.83 -19.23
CA SER A 373 -19.67 -21.71 -18.34
C SER A 373 -18.83 -20.48 -18.68
N VAL A 374 -19.38 -19.29 -18.43
CA VAL A 374 -18.73 -18.01 -18.72
C VAL A 374 -18.61 -17.21 -17.44
N VAL A 375 -17.41 -16.72 -17.18
CA VAL A 375 -17.12 -15.76 -16.10
C VAL A 375 -16.61 -14.48 -16.75
N LEU A 376 -17.42 -13.42 -16.71
CA LEU A 376 -17.01 -12.08 -17.09
C LEU A 376 -16.56 -11.31 -15.84
N CYS A 377 -15.43 -10.61 -15.93
CA CYS A 377 -15.03 -9.63 -14.93
C CYS A 377 -14.53 -8.33 -15.56
N GLY A 378 -14.61 -7.23 -14.82
CA GLY A 378 -13.98 -5.98 -15.23
C GLY A 378 -14.74 -4.74 -14.83
N ASP A 379 -14.31 -3.61 -15.39
CA ASP A 379 -14.96 -2.32 -15.26
C ASP A 379 -15.96 -2.15 -16.41
N LEU A 380 -17.25 -2.29 -16.07
CA LEU A 380 -18.38 -2.21 -16.99
C LEU A 380 -18.81 -0.75 -17.25
N ASN A 381 -18.19 0.22 -16.56
CA ASN A 381 -18.50 1.63 -16.65
C ASN A 381 -20.00 1.95 -16.45
N VAL A 382 -20.71 1.16 -15.64
CA VAL A 382 -22.14 1.36 -15.32
C VAL A 382 -22.40 0.94 -13.88
N ALA A 383 -23.15 1.74 -13.14
CA ALA A 383 -23.78 1.35 -11.87
C ALA A 383 -25.22 0.91 -12.18
N HIS A 384 -25.57 -0.32 -11.80
CA HIS A 384 -26.82 -0.95 -12.25
C HIS A 384 -28.06 -0.33 -11.59
N LYS A 385 -28.10 -0.33 -10.26
CA LYS A 385 -29.25 0.15 -9.46
C LYS A 385 -28.86 1.35 -8.60
N GLU A 386 -29.84 2.02 -8.01
CA GLU A 386 -29.60 3.18 -7.13
C GLU A 386 -28.72 2.85 -5.92
N ILE A 387 -28.75 1.59 -5.44
CA ILE A 387 -27.88 1.11 -4.37
C ILE A 387 -26.39 1.04 -4.76
N ASP A 388 -26.09 1.12 -6.05
CA ASP A 388 -24.74 0.96 -6.59
C ASP A 388 -23.98 2.30 -6.74
N LEU A 389 -24.55 3.42 -6.28
CA LEU A 389 -23.86 4.71 -6.20
C LEU A 389 -24.41 5.61 -5.09
N ALA A 390 -23.57 6.46 -4.53
CA ALA A 390 -23.94 7.28 -3.38
C ALA A 390 -25.01 8.37 -3.66
N ASN A 391 -25.09 8.89 -4.90
CA ASN A 391 -25.95 10.03 -5.26
C ASN A 391 -26.76 9.77 -6.54
N PRO A 392 -27.68 8.79 -6.57
CA PRO A 392 -28.38 8.37 -7.78
C PRO A 392 -29.14 9.50 -8.48
N LYS A 393 -29.92 10.28 -7.72
CA LYS A 393 -30.79 11.35 -8.25
C LYS A 393 -30.02 12.42 -9.04
N ALA A 394 -28.82 12.77 -8.59
CA ALA A 394 -27.97 13.78 -9.25
C ALA A 394 -27.25 13.23 -10.49
N ASN A 395 -27.20 11.90 -10.67
CA ASN A 395 -26.39 11.23 -11.68
C ASN A 395 -27.20 10.56 -12.80
N VAL A 396 -28.53 10.65 -12.77
CA VAL A 396 -29.41 10.04 -13.79
C VAL A 396 -29.07 10.47 -15.22
N LYS A 397 -28.46 11.64 -15.43
CA LYS A 397 -28.06 12.13 -16.77
C LYS A 397 -26.56 11.98 -17.05
N ASN A 398 -25.81 11.38 -16.13
CA ASN A 398 -24.37 11.27 -16.22
C ASN A 398 -23.94 9.90 -16.77
N PRO A 399 -22.79 9.85 -17.47
CA PRO A 399 -22.16 8.59 -17.85
C PRO A 399 -21.96 7.68 -16.64
N GLY A 400 -22.28 6.42 -16.80
CA GLY A 400 -22.26 5.39 -15.78
C GLY A 400 -23.60 5.18 -15.06
N PHE A 401 -24.60 6.06 -15.20
CA PHE A 401 -25.90 5.88 -14.53
C PHE A 401 -27.09 6.36 -15.36
N CYS A 402 -26.90 6.65 -16.65
CA CYS A 402 -28.04 7.02 -17.49
C CYS A 402 -28.98 5.83 -17.74
N PRO A 403 -30.28 6.06 -17.98
CA PRO A 403 -31.26 5.00 -18.18
C PRO A 403 -30.84 3.98 -19.24
N GLU A 404 -30.21 4.44 -20.31
CA GLU A 404 -29.74 3.61 -21.43
C GLU A 404 -28.63 2.64 -21.02
N GLU A 405 -27.69 3.08 -20.18
CA GLU A 405 -26.61 2.21 -19.68
C GLU A 405 -27.15 1.20 -18.66
N ARG A 406 -28.08 1.62 -17.80
CA ARG A 406 -28.73 0.76 -16.81
C ARG A 406 -29.61 -0.30 -17.45
N ALA A 407 -30.33 0.06 -18.53
CA ALA A 407 -31.19 -0.84 -19.27
C ALA A 407 -30.42 -2.05 -19.84
N TRP A 408 -29.15 -1.85 -20.23
CA TRP A 408 -28.32 -2.97 -20.66
C TRP A 408 -28.00 -3.93 -19.52
N MET A 409 -27.69 -3.45 -18.30
CA MET A 409 -27.52 -4.35 -17.16
C MET A 409 -28.83 -5.09 -16.83
N ASP A 410 -29.99 -4.45 -17.01
CA ASP A 410 -31.29 -5.14 -16.89
C ASP A 410 -31.46 -6.26 -17.95
N GLU A 411 -30.96 -6.05 -19.16
CA GLU A 411 -30.94 -7.05 -20.23
C GLU A 411 -30.03 -8.23 -19.88
N VAL A 412 -28.83 -7.98 -19.38
CA VAL A 412 -27.87 -9.01 -18.92
C VAL A 412 -28.51 -9.89 -17.84
N ILE A 413 -29.15 -9.30 -16.82
CA ILE A 413 -29.83 -10.07 -15.77
C ILE A 413 -31.04 -10.83 -16.33
N ARG A 414 -31.81 -10.23 -17.24
CA ARG A 414 -32.97 -10.90 -17.87
C ARG A 414 -32.55 -12.08 -18.75
N ALA A 415 -31.37 -12.02 -19.37
CA ALA A 415 -30.76 -13.13 -20.10
C ALA A 415 -30.28 -14.27 -19.16
N GLY A 416 -30.41 -14.10 -17.84
CA GLY A 416 -30.11 -15.11 -16.84
C GLY A 416 -28.70 -15.04 -16.26
N TYR A 417 -27.87 -14.11 -16.72
CA TYR A 417 -26.57 -13.86 -16.11
C TYR A 417 -26.73 -13.31 -14.69
N VAL A 418 -25.78 -13.66 -13.83
CA VAL A 418 -25.83 -13.38 -12.39
C VAL A 418 -24.72 -12.41 -12.01
N ASP A 419 -25.09 -11.25 -11.46
CA ASP A 419 -24.16 -10.39 -10.72
C ASP A 419 -23.78 -11.09 -9.41
N THR A 420 -22.58 -11.66 -9.38
CA THR A 420 -22.12 -12.48 -8.25
C THR A 420 -22.05 -11.70 -6.94
N PHE A 421 -21.73 -10.40 -6.98
CA PHE A 421 -21.67 -9.58 -5.77
C PHE A 421 -23.07 -9.42 -5.17
N ARG A 422 -24.07 -9.15 -6.01
CA ARG A 422 -25.48 -9.07 -5.60
C ARG A 422 -26.15 -10.43 -5.45
N LEU A 423 -25.44 -11.55 -5.62
CA LEU A 423 -25.91 -12.84 -5.14
C LEU A 423 -25.69 -12.96 -3.62
N PHE A 424 -24.56 -12.45 -3.12
CA PHE A 424 -24.14 -12.62 -1.72
C PHE A 424 -24.30 -11.37 -0.84
N ASN A 425 -24.36 -10.18 -1.42
CA ASN A 425 -24.37 -8.93 -0.69
C ASN A 425 -25.47 -7.97 -1.18
N GLN A 426 -26.46 -7.72 -0.33
CA GLN A 426 -27.56 -6.78 -0.58
C GLN A 426 -27.37 -5.41 0.09
N GLU A 427 -26.25 -5.19 0.80
CA GLU A 427 -26.03 -3.98 1.57
C GLU A 427 -25.70 -2.76 0.68
N PRO A 428 -26.09 -1.55 1.12
CA PRO A 428 -25.72 -0.31 0.46
C PRO A 428 -24.25 0.07 0.73
N GLU A 429 -23.80 1.15 0.11
CA GLU A 429 -22.49 1.77 0.33
C GLU A 429 -21.25 0.94 -0.06
N GLN A 430 -21.46 -0.06 -0.92
CA GLN A 430 -20.43 -0.94 -1.46
C GLN A 430 -20.02 -0.48 -2.86
N TYR A 431 -18.91 0.24 -2.97
CA TYR A 431 -18.45 0.86 -4.22
C TYR A 431 -17.07 0.37 -4.64
N THR A 432 -16.73 0.53 -5.92
CA THR A 432 -15.46 0.09 -6.51
C THR A 432 -14.67 1.23 -7.14
N TRP A 433 -15.34 2.35 -7.42
CA TRP A 433 -14.74 3.55 -8.01
C TRP A 433 -15.13 4.82 -7.25
N TRP A 434 -14.15 5.72 -7.10
CA TRP A 434 -14.34 7.04 -6.50
C TRP A 434 -13.58 8.10 -7.31
N SER A 435 -14.20 9.27 -7.46
CA SER A 435 -13.53 10.42 -8.06
C SER A 435 -12.33 10.88 -7.21
N TYR A 436 -11.24 11.28 -7.86
CA TYR A 436 -10.11 11.92 -7.18
C TYR A 436 -10.47 13.31 -6.62
N ARG A 437 -11.56 13.93 -7.09
CA ARG A 437 -11.98 15.26 -6.67
C ARG A 437 -12.75 15.20 -5.35
N PHE A 438 -12.75 16.32 -4.63
CA PHE A 438 -13.58 16.56 -3.44
C PHE A 438 -13.44 15.54 -2.30
N HIS A 439 -12.32 14.83 -2.23
CA HIS A 439 -12.08 13.76 -1.26
C HIS A 439 -13.17 12.68 -1.25
N ALA A 440 -13.74 12.36 -2.43
CA ALA A 440 -14.88 11.46 -2.56
C ALA A 440 -14.64 10.09 -1.90
N ARG A 441 -13.43 9.52 -2.04
CA ARG A 441 -13.07 8.24 -1.41
C ARG A 441 -13.12 8.28 0.13
N ALA A 442 -12.67 9.37 0.75
CA ALA A 442 -12.69 9.51 2.21
C ALA A 442 -14.11 9.66 2.76
N LYS A 443 -15.04 10.18 1.95
CA LYS A 443 -16.46 10.35 2.28
C LYS A 443 -17.33 9.18 1.79
N ASN A 444 -16.72 8.13 1.23
CA ASN A 444 -17.38 7.03 0.54
C ASN A 444 -18.41 7.45 -0.53
N ILE A 445 -18.17 8.56 -1.24
CA ILE A 445 -19.02 9.00 -2.35
C ILE A 445 -18.56 8.28 -3.62
N GLY A 446 -19.01 7.03 -3.78
CA GLY A 446 -18.53 6.10 -4.80
C GLY A 446 -19.60 5.56 -5.73
N TRP A 447 -19.13 4.72 -6.66
CA TRP A 447 -19.90 3.99 -7.67
C TRP A 447 -19.39 2.54 -7.72
N ARG A 448 -20.29 1.57 -7.86
CA ARG A 448 -19.95 0.18 -8.15
C ARG A 448 -20.06 -0.01 -9.66
N ILE A 449 -18.90 -0.02 -10.32
CA ILE A 449 -18.79 -0.19 -11.78
C ILE A 449 -17.96 -1.41 -12.17
N ASP A 450 -17.35 -2.07 -11.18
CA ASP A 450 -16.56 -3.28 -11.38
C ASP A 450 -17.38 -4.51 -10.95
N TYR A 451 -17.43 -5.53 -11.81
CA TYR A 451 -18.31 -6.67 -11.63
C TYR A 451 -17.58 -8.00 -11.87
N PHE A 452 -18.13 -9.04 -11.25
CA PHE A 452 -18.06 -10.41 -11.75
C PHE A 452 -19.47 -10.86 -12.11
N VAL A 453 -19.65 -11.27 -13.36
CA VAL A 453 -20.92 -11.76 -13.92
C VAL A 453 -20.70 -13.18 -14.41
N VAL A 454 -21.58 -14.11 -14.03
CA VAL A 454 -21.53 -15.50 -14.49
C VAL A 454 -22.77 -15.88 -15.26
N ASP A 455 -22.64 -16.83 -16.18
CA ASP A 455 -23.78 -17.45 -16.86
C ASP A 455 -24.66 -18.25 -15.87
N PRO A 456 -25.90 -18.62 -16.24
CA PRO A 456 -26.79 -19.38 -15.37
C PRO A 456 -26.17 -20.66 -14.79
N ALA A 457 -25.38 -21.41 -15.59
CA ALA A 457 -24.75 -22.65 -15.11
C ALA A 457 -23.57 -22.38 -14.16
N GLY A 458 -22.99 -21.17 -14.20
CA GLY A 458 -21.96 -20.72 -13.28
C GLY A 458 -22.48 -20.33 -11.89
N ARG A 459 -23.79 -20.14 -11.71
CA ARG A 459 -24.39 -19.66 -10.45
C ARG A 459 -24.10 -20.55 -9.24
N ASP A 460 -24.15 -21.86 -9.40
CA ASP A 460 -23.94 -22.80 -8.29
C ASP A 460 -22.44 -23.09 -8.02
N ARG A 461 -21.55 -22.45 -8.81
CA ARG A 461 -20.10 -22.61 -8.73
C ARG A 461 -19.40 -21.43 -8.03
N VAL A 462 -20.13 -20.37 -7.68
CA VAL A 462 -19.60 -19.13 -7.07
C VAL A 462 -19.88 -19.01 -5.59
#